data_AF-M5C3L6-F1
#
_entry.id   AF-M5C3L6-F1
#
_cell.length_a   1.000
_cell.length_b   1.000
_cell.length_c   1.000
_cell.angle_alpha   90.00
_cell.angle_beta   90.00
_cell.angle_gamma   90.00
#
_symmetry.space_group_name_H-M   'P 1'
#
loop_
_entity.id
_entity.type
_entity.pdbx_description
1 polymer ?
#
loop_
_entity_poly.entity_id
_entity_poly.type
_entity_poly.pdbx_seq_one_letter_code
_entity_poly.pdbx_strand_id
1 'polypeptide(L)'
;MEVSYWDNLNAFLAKALREPTRQLEQELYYKLEDAKPRFLALLDVPPRNSGEEAELKTGKATISGVQKTYNNDFVQVALFLAQQLDCSERHVAGILDHVLSDDPVESALRAVQQFYENRQNVLSTLQLILDSAMGMNIVEPSMRTRLVDYVIGLASSGTLAEKILKQIDTSGALMQKQISNQRNAGSTTAIGTGFSSDLYAQVVSALQSERQQLGSLLFVLAGSGELRGSEIAKMVSWISTVSPDEPIMVYVLAACLATLDASSQVASETSFVGLMKNELAKTTWKIPETKAILTVKWCLFLIEASNGDGRTTDVYSESDIEKLVTDSVRADAFRYLSILLHTSRPLEAVSQDTLELEYDPLPPSAPVDGLFYKYLLKQVEIFLIAFVTSLSPVLRRMRHADEDTTSLAASRSQAPQTNTHPSRLADFFTLIAIVYSDQSADEGLKWWDDRLYSFLRWSAETRVPSLLKPLYNMFGSLARGQSCATYAYNFFSTNGGQRAGTTGCEP
;
A
#
# COMPACT_ATOMS: atom_id res chain seq x y z
N MET A 1 5.97 -28.43 -6.94
CA MET A 1 5.89 -27.74 -5.63
C MET A 1 5.32 -28.77 -4.67
N GLU A 2 6.02 -29.10 -3.59
CA GLU A 2 5.44 -29.98 -2.55
C GLU A 2 4.31 -29.19 -1.86
N VAL A 3 3.09 -29.74 -1.87
CA VAL A 3 1.89 -29.07 -1.36
C VAL A 3 2.07 -28.62 0.10
N SER A 4 2.82 -29.38 0.89
CA SER A 4 3.10 -29.10 2.31
C SER A 4 4.31 -28.19 2.59
N TYR A 5 5.01 -27.67 1.56
CA TYR A 5 6.25 -26.92 1.76
C TYR A 5 6.03 -25.67 2.61
N TRP A 6 5.02 -24.87 2.25
CA TRP A 6 4.74 -23.61 2.93
C TRP A 6 4.19 -23.83 4.33
N ASP A 7 3.39 -24.87 4.56
CA ASP A 7 2.90 -25.23 5.89
C ASP A 7 4.07 -25.58 6.82
N ASN A 8 5.04 -26.35 6.32
CA ASN A 8 6.24 -26.71 7.07
C ASN A 8 7.11 -25.48 7.38
N LEU A 9 7.25 -24.55 6.43
CA LEU A 9 7.99 -23.31 6.65
C LEU A 9 7.28 -22.39 7.63
N ASN A 10 5.96 -22.24 7.53
CA ASN A 10 5.15 -21.44 8.44
C ASN A 10 5.19 -21.99 9.87
N ALA A 11 5.03 -23.30 10.04
CA ALA A 11 5.14 -23.95 11.35
C ALA A 11 6.55 -23.74 11.96
N PHE A 12 7.59 -23.82 11.13
CA PHE A 12 8.95 -23.53 11.56
C PHE A 12 9.13 -22.08 11.98
N LEU A 13 8.69 -21.10 11.17
CA LEU A 13 8.80 -19.67 11.47
C LEU A 13 8.03 -19.32 12.75
N ALA A 14 6.81 -19.82 12.91
CA ALA A 14 6.01 -19.59 14.11
C ALA A 14 6.72 -20.08 15.38
N LYS A 15 7.39 -21.24 15.32
CA LYS A 15 8.20 -21.76 16.43
C LYS A 15 9.46 -20.92 16.64
N ALA A 16 10.22 -20.66 15.58
CA ALA A 16 11.52 -20.00 15.66
C ALA A 16 11.42 -18.55 16.16
N LEU A 17 10.37 -17.82 15.76
CA LEU A 17 10.16 -16.43 16.18
C LEU A 17 9.64 -16.31 17.61
N ARG A 18 8.90 -17.32 18.10
CA ARG A 18 8.34 -17.32 19.46
C ARG A 18 9.34 -17.81 20.52
N GLU A 19 10.09 -18.86 20.20
CA GLU A 19 11.02 -19.52 21.13
C GLU A 19 12.41 -19.66 20.48
N PRO A 20 13.13 -18.53 20.28
CA PRO A 20 14.39 -18.54 19.55
C PRO A 20 15.47 -19.31 20.31
N THR A 21 16.20 -20.15 19.58
CA THR A 21 17.40 -20.85 20.07
C THR A 21 18.50 -20.73 19.02
N ARG A 22 19.77 -20.87 19.43
CA ARG A 22 20.90 -20.82 18.48
C ARG A 22 20.79 -21.85 17.35
N GLN A 23 20.19 -23.02 17.62
CA GLN A 23 19.95 -24.04 16.61
C GLN A 23 18.89 -23.60 15.59
N LEU A 24 17.78 -23.02 16.07
CA LEU A 24 16.72 -22.51 15.20
C LEU A 24 17.19 -21.32 14.37
N GLU A 25 18.06 -20.47 14.91
CA GLU A 25 18.67 -19.36 14.14
C GLU A 25 19.51 -19.90 12.96
N GLN A 26 20.31 -20.95 13.17
CA GLN A 26 21.07 -21.58 12.10
C GLN A 26 20.18 -22.28 11.08
N GLU A 27 19.14 -22.99 11.54
CA GLU A 27 18.18 -23.67 10.67
C GLU A 27 17.36 -22.66 9.83
N LEU A 28 17.05 -21.49 10.40
CA LEU A 28 16.35 -20.41 9.70
C LEU A 28 17.11 -20.00 8.44
N TYR A 29 18.42 -19.80 8.52
CA TYR A 29 19.23 -19.42 7.37
C TYR A 29 19.07 -20.42 6.20
N TYR A 30 19.23 -21.72 6.47
CA TYR A 30 19.13 -22.75 5.42
C TYR A 30 17.72 -22.85 4.83
N LYS A 31 16.68 -22.74 5.67
CA LYS A 31 15.29 -22.77 5.20
C LYS A 31 14.94 -21.57 4.34
N LEU A 32 15.42 -20.38 4.71
CA LEU A 32 15.19 -19.15 3.95
C LEU A 32 15.93 -19.18 2.60
N GLU A 33 17.17 -19.66 2.55
CA GLU A 33 17.91 -19.81 1.30
C GLU A 33 17.25 -20.82 0.35
N ASP A 34 16.71 -21.94 0.85
CA ASP A 34 15.91 -22.86 0.04
C ASP A 34 14.58 -22.23 -0.42
N ALA A 35 13.95 -21.38 0.40
CA ALA A 35 12.71 -20.69 0.03
C ALA A 35 12.92 -19.57 -1.00
N LYS A 36 14.13 -19.01 -1.08
CA LYS A 36 14.47 -17.85 -1.92
C LYS A 36 14.01 -17.96 -3.38
N PRO A 37 14.35 -19.01 -4.15
CA PRO A 37 13.89 -19.13 -5.54
C PRO A 37 12.35 -19.20 -5.65
N ARG A 38 11.68 -19.75 -4.64
CA ARG A 38 10.21 -19.86 -4.60
C ARG A 38 9.56 -18.48 -4.36
N PHE A 39 10.12 -17.67 -3.46
CA PHE A 39 9.65 -16.29 -3.27
C PHE A 39 9.93 -15.39 -4.48
N LEU A 40 11.05 -15.58 -5.18
CA LEU A 40 11.33 -14.85 -6.43
C LEU A 40 10.37 -15.26 -7.58
N ALA A 41 9.93 -16.52 -7.60
CA ALA A 41 8.84 -16.97 -8.49
C ALA A 41 7.48 -16.44 -8.04
N LEU A 42 7.32 -16.16 -6.74
CA LEU A 42 6.12 -15.63 -6.09
C LEU A 42 4.91 -16.55 -6.34
N LEU A 43 3.96 -16.11 -7.17
CA LEU A 43 2.74 -16.85 -7.49
C LEU A 43 2.76 -17.50 -8.87
N ASP A 44 3.93 -17.62 -9.49
CA ASP A 44 4.07 -18.29 -10.78
C ASP A 44 3.70 -19.77 -10.67
N VAL A 45 2.83 -20.19 -11.57
CA VAL A 45 2.47 -21.59 -11.77
C VAL A 45 2.96 -22.03 -13.15
N PRO A 46 3.41 -23.29 -13.32
CA PRO A 46 3.82 -23.76 -14.63
C PRO A 46 2.62 -23.71 -15.60
N PRO A 47 2.81 -23.26 -16.86
CA PRO A 47 1.72 -23.16 -17.81
C PRO A 47 1.26 -24.55 -18.28
N ARG A 48 0.08 -24.61 -18.93
CA ARG A 48 -0.43 -25.83 -19.56
C ARG A 48 0.58 -26.42 -20.56
N ASN A 49 0.65 -27.74 -20.62
CA ASN A 49 1.64 -28.45 -21.44
C ASN A 49 1.00 -29.64 -22.16
N SER A 50 0.96 -29.58 -23.50
CA SER A 50 0.39 -30.65 -24.34
C SER A 50 1.03 -32.03 -24.14
N GLY A 51 2.31 -32.09 -23.77
CA GLY A 51 3.00 -33.33 -23.45
C GLY A 51 2.54 -33.92 -22.11
N GLU A 52 2.31 -33.06 -21.10
CA GLU A 52 1.75 -33.48 -19.81
C GLU A 52 0.29 -33.89 -19.94
N GLU A 53 -0.48 -33.18 -20.76
CA GLU A 53 -1.84 -33.53 -21.13
C GLU A 53 -1.91 -34.92 -21.80
N ALA A 54 -1.00 -35.19 -22.73
CA ALA A 54 -0.91 -36.49 -23.39
C ALA A 54 -0.50 -37.60 -22.42
N GLU A 55 0.48 -37.36 -21.54
CA GLU A 55 0.90 -38.29 -20.49
C GLU A 55 -0.29 -38.65 -19.59
N LEU A 56 -0.98 -37.63 -19.07
CA LEU A 56 -2.11 -37.80 -18.15
C LEU A 56 -3.27 -38.57 -18.79
N LYS A 57 -3.56 -38.36 -20.07
CA LYS A 57 -4.58 -39.12 -20.84
C LYS A 57 -4.28 -40.62 -20.94
N THR A 58 -3.02 -41.04 -20.76
CA THR A 58 -2.68 -42.48 -20.68
C THR A 58 -2.98 -43.10 -19.32
N GLY A 59 -3.49 -42.32 -18.35
CA GLY A 59 -3.71 -42.75 -16.97
C GLY A 59 -2.44 -42.75 -16.12
N LYS A 60 -1.38 -42.07 -16.57
CA LYS A 60 -0.10 -41.98 -15.86
C LYS A 60 0.26 -40.52 -15.62
N ALA A 61 0.83 -40.21 -14.46
CA ALA A 61 1.45 -38.92 -14.24
C ALA A 61 2.67 -39.06 -13.34
N THR A 62 3.73 -38.32 -13.67
CA THR A 62 4.95 -38.24 -12.86
C THR A 62 4.81 -37.10 -11.85
N ILE A 63 4.64 -37.41 -10.56
CA ILE A 63 4.45 -36.44 -9.47
C ILE A 63 5.63 -36.56 -8.50
N SER A 64 6.32 -35.43 -8.25
CA SER A 64 7.51 -35.38 -7.38
C SER A 64 8.58 -36.43 -7.75
N GLY A 65 8.75 -36.68 -9.04
CA GLY A 65 9.72 -37.68 -9.56
C GLY A 65 9.24 -39.13 -9.51
N VAL A 66 8.04 -39.40 -9.00
CA VAL A 66 7.44 -40.74 -8.92
C VAL A 66 6.33 -40.87 -9.95
N GLN A 67 6.43 -41.87 -10.83
CA GLN A 67 5.36 -42.18 -11.77
C GLN A 67 4.25 -42.96 -11.06
N LYS A 68 3.04 -42.42 -11.10
CA LYS A 68 1.83 -43.04 -10.53
C LYS A 68 0.80 -43.31 -11.63
N THR A 69 -0.07 -44.28 -11.39
CA THR A 69 -1.19 -44.65 -12.27
C THR A 69 -2.52 -44.24 -11.64
N TYR A 70 -3.41 -43.66 -12.44
CA TYR A 70 -4.68 -43.11 -11.99
C TYR A 70 -5.87 -43.67 -12.78
N ASN A 71 -7.05 -43.64 -12.17
CA ASN A 71 -8.30 -44.02 -12.83
C ASN A 71 -8.79 -42.93 -13.80
N ASN A 72 -9.81 -43.25 -14.61
CA ASN A 72 -10.36 -42.32 -15.59
C ASN A 72 -10.98 -41.07 -14.94
N ASP A 73 -11.61 -41.22 -13.78
CA ASP A 73 -12.24 -40.10 -13.06
C ASP A 73 -11.20 -39.07 -12.61
N PHE A 74 -10.09 -39.51 -12.04
CA PHE A 74 -8.97 -38.64 -11.70
C PHE A 74 -8.44 -37.90 -12.92
N VAL A 75 -8.24 -38.60 -14.04
CA VAL A 75 -7.74 -37.99 -15.29
C VAL A 75 -8.71 -36.93 -15.80
N GLN A 76 -10.02 -37.21 -15.80
CA GLN A 76 -11.07 -36.25 -16.19
C GLN A 76 -11.04 -34.99 -15.30
N VAL A 77 -10.97 -35.18 -13.98
CA VAL A 77 -10.94 -34.06 -13.02
C VAL A 77 -9.66 -33.25 -13.16
N ALA A 78 -8.48 -33.89 -13.26
CA ALA A 78 -7.21 -33.20 -13.41
C ALA A 78 -7.13 -32.39 -14.70
N LEU A 79 -7.61 -32.93 -15.84
CA LEU A 79 -7.68 -32.20 -17.10
C LEU A 79 -8.66 -31.02 -17.02
N PHE A 80 -9.83 -31.23 -16.41
CA PHE A 80 -10.81 -30.17 -16.17
C PHE A 80 -10.21 -29.03 -15.33
N LEU A 81 -9.57 -29.35 -14.22
CA LEU A 81 -8.94 -28.38 -13.33
C LEU A 81 -7.78 -27.63 -14.01
N ALA A 82 -6.93 -28.31 -14.78
CA ALA A 82 -5.84 -27.68 -15.55
C ALA A 82 -6.38 -26.65 -16.55
N GLN A 83 -7.53 -26.93 -17.17
CA GLN A 83 -8.20 -25.99 -18.05
C GLN A 83 -8.83 -24.80 -17.28
N GLN A 84 -9.48 -25.06 -16.15
CA GLN A 84 -10.14 -24.00 -15.36
C GLN A 84 -9.15 -23.06 -14.68
N LEU A 85 -8.03 -23.59 -14.17
CA LEU A 85 -6.98 -22.85 -13.47
C LEU A 85 -5.87 -22.35 -14.42
N ASP A 86 -5.92 -22.75 -15.70
CA ASP A 86 -4.96 -22.40 -16.76
C ASP A 86 -3.50 -22.68 -16.38
N CYS A 87 -3.23 -23.89 -15.86
CA CYS A 87 -1.90 -24.29 -15.40
C CYS A 87 -1.61 -25.77 -15.71
N SER A 88 -0.35 -26.16 -15.55
CA SER A 88 0.20 -27.48 -15.88
C SER A 88 -0.66 -28.63 -15.37
N GLU A 89 -0.93 -29.59 -16.26
CA GLU A 89 -1.65 -30.82 -15.96
C GLU A 89 -0.94 -31.63 -14.87
N ARG A 90 0.40 -31.65 -14.87
CA ARG A 90 1.18 -32.30 -13.82
C ARG A 90 1.06 -31.57 -12.48
N HIS A 91 1.06 -30.24 -12.49
CA HIS A 91 0.93 -29.43 -11.28
C HIS A 91 -0.42 -29.67 -10.60
N VAL A 92 -1.50 -29.62 -11.37
CA VAL A 92 -2.86 -29.88 -10.91
C VAL A 92 -3.04 -31.31 -10.44
N ALA A 93 -2.52 -32.30 -11.18
CA ALA A 93 -2.55 -33.69 -10.74
C ALA A 93 -1.87 -33.87 -9.37
N GLY A 94 -0.77 -33.14 -9.11
CA GLY A 94 -0.10 -33.14 -7.80
C GLY A 94 -0.97 -32.62 -6.66
N ILE A 95 -1.77 -31.57 -6.92
CA ILE A 95 -2.71 -31.04 -5.93
C ILE A 95 -3.86 -32.03 -5.72
N LEU A 96 -4.45 -32.53 -6.81
CA LEU A 96 -5.58 -33.46 -6.77
C LEU A 96 -5.25 -34.77 -6.04
N ASP A 97 -4.04 -35.32 -6.27
CA ASP A 97 -3.55 -36.52 -5.57
C ASP A 97 -3.48 -36.33 -4.05
N HIS A 98 -3.29 -35.10 -3.57
CA HIS A 98 -3.21 -34.80 -2.14
C HIS A 98 -4.59 -34.68 -1.46
N VAL A 99 -5.60 -34.25 -2.20
CA VAL A 99 -6.94 -33.90 -1.65
C VAL A 99 -8.06 -34.83 -2.11
N LEU A 100 -7.68 -36.00 -2.64
CA LEU A 100 -8.57 -36.98 -3.24
C LEU A 100 -9.74 -37.35 -2.30
N SER A 101 -10.93 -37.47 -2.87
CA SER A 101 -12.14 -38.00 -2.25
C SER A 101 -12.76 -39.08 -3.13
N ASP A 102 -13.74 -39.81 -2.60
CA ASP A 102 -14.52 -40.80 -3.35
C ASP A 102 -15.42 -40.11 -4.41
N ASP A 103 -15.80 -38.86 -4.19
CA ASP A 103 -16.56 -38.04 -5.15
C ASP A 103 -15.61 -37.20 -6.03
N PRO A 104 -15.65 -37.36 -7.38
CA PRO A 104 -14.89 -36.54 -8.31
C PRO A 104 -15.18 -35.04 -8.20
N VAL A 105 -16.43 -34.66 -7.91
CA VAL A 105 -16.82 -33.25 -7.78
C VAL A 105 -16.21 -32.66 -6.51
N GLU A 106 -16.37 -33.35 -5.38
CA GLU A 106 -15.73 -32.94 -4.12
C GLU A 106 -14.22 -32.82 -4.25
N SER A 107 -13.57 -33.78 -4.94
CA SER A 107 -12.13 -33.74 -5.21
C SER A 107 -11.73 -32.49 -6.01
N ALA A 108 -12.54 -32.11 -7.01
CA ALA A 108 -12.31 -30.89 -7.77
C ALA A 108 -12.45 -29.62 -6.91
N LEU A 109 -13.47 -29.56 -6.05
CA LEU A 109 -13.68 -28.43 -5.14
C LEU A 109 -12.50 -28.26 -4.18
N ARG A 110 -12.07 -29.34 -3.51
CA ARG A 110 -10.92 -29.32 -2.60
C ARG A 110 -9.62 -28.95 -3.31
N ALA A 111 -9.43 -29.40 -4.54
CA ALA A 111 -8.24 -29.05 -5.32
C ALA A 111 -8.18 -27.55 -5.68
N VAL A 112 -9.31 -26.94 -6.00
CA VAL A 112 -9.39 -25.48 -6.23
C VAL A 112 -9.10 -24.72 -4.94
N GLN A 113 -9.69 -25.13 -3.81
CA GLN A 113 -9.43 -24.53 -2.51
C GLN A 113 -7.95 -24.61 -2.15
N GLN A 114 -7.36 -25.80 -2.23
CA GLN A 114 -5.93 -26.03 -1.96
C GLN A 114 -5.03 -25.20 -2.89
N PHE A 115 -5.42 -25.02 -4.17
CA PHE A 115 -4.66 -24.19 -5.11
C PHE A 115 -4.56 -22.73 -4.64
N TYR A 116 -5.68 -22.13 -4.23
CA TYR A 116 -5.69 -20.74 -3.75
C TYR A 116 -5.13 -20.59 -2.33
N GLU A 117 -5.33 -21.59 -1.46
CA GLU A 117 -4.69 -21.64 -0.13
C GLU A 117 -3.16 -21.68 -0.25
N ASN A 118 -2.61 -22.49 -1.16
CA ASN A 118 -1.17 -22.53 -1.41
C ASN A 118 -0.62 -21.16 -1.83
N ARG A 119 -1.35 -20.42 -2.67
CA ARG A 119 -0.96 -19.07 -3.10
C ARG A 119 -1.01 -18.09 -1.93
N GLN A 120 -2.06 -18.14 -1.13
CA GLN A 120 -2.18 -17.34 0.08
C GLN A 120 -1.05 -17.66 1.08
N ASN A 121 -0.68 -18.92 1.24
CA ASN A 121 0.42 -19.35 2.10
C ASN A 121 1.76 -18.75 1.66
N VAL A 122 2.04 -18.66 0.35
CA VAL A 122 3.25 -17.97 -0.14
C VAL A 122 3.26 -16.51 0.34
N LEU A 123 2.15 -15.79 0.15
CA LEU A 123 2.05 -14.37 0.48
C LEU A 123 2.11 -14.12 1.98
N SER A 124 1.39 -14.89 2.78
CA SER A 124 1.37 -14.75 4.24
C SER A 124 2.74 -15.05 4.85
N THR A 125 3.45 -16.06 4.33
CA THR A 125 4.80 -16.40 4.78
C THR A 125 5.77 -15.25 4.50
N LEU A 126 5.72 -14.68 3.28
CA LEU A 126 6.59 -13.58 2.91
C LEU A 126 6.26 -12.30 3.67
N GLN A 127 4.97 -12.02 3.90
CA GLN A 127 4.50 -10.92 4.73
C GLN A 127 5.03 -11.03 6.15
N LEU A 128 4.92 -12.22 6.77
CA LEU A 128 5.45 -12.48 8.11
C LEU A 128 6.96 -12.20 8.21
N ILE A 129 7.73 -12.64 7.20
CA ILE A 129 9.17 -12.40 7.12
C ILE A 129 9.47 -10.90 7.05
N LEU A 130 8.79 -10.17 6.17
CA LEU A 130 8.96 -8.73 5.99
C LEU A 130 8.55 -7.93 7.24
N ASP A 131 7.37 -8.18 7.79
CA ASP A 131 6.87 -7.50 8.99
C ASP A 131 7.83 -7.71 10.18
N SER A 132 8.36 -8.94 10.30
CA SER A 132 9.33 -9.29 11.34
C SER A 132 10.68 -8.60 11.12
N ALA A 133 11.17 -8.52 9.88
CA ALA A 133 12.39 -7.80 9.53
C ALA A 133 12.26 -6.29 9.80
N MET A 134 11.11 -5.71 9.46
CA MET A 134 10.80 -4.30 9.63
C MET A 134 10.45 -3.91 11.09
N GLY A 135 10.47 -4.87 12.02
CA GLY A 135 10.20 -4.62 13.43
C GLY A 135 8.72 -4.33 13.76
N MET A 136 7.82 -4.68 12.84
CA MET A 136 6.36 -4.58 13.06
C MET A 136 5.87 -5.69 14.01
N ASN A 137 6.60 -6.81 14.06
CA ASN A 137 6.40 -7.88 15.03
C ASN A 137 7.47 -7.85 16.14
N ILE A 138 7.07 -8.25 17.35
CA ILE A 138 8.01 -8.43 18.46
C ILE A 138 8.84 -9.69 18.20
N VAL A 139 10.09 -9.50 17.80
CA VAL A 139 11.04 -10.57 17.46
C VAL A 139 12.38 -10.32 18.15
N GLU A 140 13.04 -11.40 18.57
CA GLU A 140 14.36 -11.36 19.20
C GLU A 140 15.41 -10.74 18.23
N PRO A 141 16.37 -9.93 18.72
CA PRO A 141 17.26 -9.18 17.85
C PRO A 141 18.14 -10.01 16.91
N SER A 142 18.65 -11.18 17.32
CA SER A 142 19.47 -12.03 16.45
C SER A 142 18.63 -12.61 15.31
N MET A 143 17.42 -13.08 15.61
CA MET A 143 16.45 -13.54 14.62
C MET A 143 16.08 -12.42 13.63
N ARG A 144 15.78 -11.22 14.14
CA ARG A 144 15.45 -10.07 13.29
C ARG A 144 16.59 -9.73 12.34
N THR A 145 17.83 -9.74 12.83
CA THR A 145 19.01 -9.47 11.99
C THR A 145 19.09 -10.44 10.80
N ARG A 146 18.84 -11.74 11.03
CA ARG A 146 18.80 -12.74 9.94
C ARG A 146 17.71 -12.48 8.91
N LEU A 147 16.53 -12.06 9.36
CA LEU A 147 15.42 -11.73 8.47
C LEU A 147 15.71 -10.47 7.65
N VAL A 148 16.34 -9.45 8.24
CA VAL A 148 16.80 -8.26 7.53
C VAL A 148 17.81 -8.63 6.44
N ASP A 149 18.85 -9.40 6.78
CA ASP A 149 19.85 -9.88 5.82
C ASP A 149 19.18 -10.62 4.64
N TYR A 150 18.17 -11.43 4.94
CA TYR A 150 17.41 -12.17 3.94
C TYR A 150 16.57 -11.25 3.03
N VAL A 151 15.87 -10.26 3.60
CA VAL A 151 15.07 -9.29 2.83
C VAL A 151 15.95 -8.46 1.91
N ILE A 152 17.12 -8.00 2.38
CA ILE A 152 18.13 -7.35 1.54
C ILE A 152 18.56 -8.30 0.41
N GLY A 153 18.82 -9.57 0.75
CA GLY A 153 19.17 -10.62 -0.21
C GLY A 153 18.08 -10.89 -1.27
N LEU A 154 16.80 -10.75 -0.93
CA LEU A 154 15.67 -10.86 -1.86
C LEU A 154 15.57 -9.61 -2.76
N ALA A 155 15.61 -8.42 -2.18
CA ALA A 155 15.51 -7.15 -2.88
C ALA A 155 16.69 -6.93 -3.85
N SER A 156 17.88 -7.43 -3.51
CA SER A 156 19.07 -7.37 -4.38
C SER A 156 18.91 -8.04 -5.76
N SER A 157 17.90 -8.89 -5.95
CA SER A 157 17.55 -9.40 -7.29
C SER A 157 17.08 -8.28 -8.24
N GLY A 158 16.44 -7.24 -7.69
CA GLY A 158 15.92 -6.08 -8.42
C GLY A 158 14.68 -6.36 -9.27
N THR A 159 13.97 -7.46 -9.00
CA THR A 159 12.79 -7.87 -9.80
C THR A 159 11.55 -8.14 -8.96
N LEU A 160 11.65 -8.11 -7.62
CA LEU A 160 10.55 -8.55 -6.76
C LEU A 160 9.38 -7.56 -6.77
N ALA A 161 9.63 -6.24 -6.75
CA ALA A 161 8.54 -5.26 -6.80
C ALA A 161 7.81 -5.32 -8.15
N GLU A 162 8.56 -5.43 -9.25
CA GLU A 162 7.98 -5.65 -10.58
C GLU A 162 7.18 -6.95 -10.65
N LYS A 163 7.68 -8.02 -10.00
CA LYS A 163 6.99 -9.30 -9.93
C LYS A 163 5.66 -9.18 -9.20
N ILE A 164 5.63 -8.47 -8.08
CA ILE A 164 4.42 -8.21 -7.30
C ILE A 164 3.41 -7.42 -8.14
N LEU A 165 3.83 -6.33 -8.80
CA LEU A 165 2.96 -5.55 -9.69
C LEU A 165 2.35 -6.41 -10.81
N LYS A 166 3.18 -7.25 -11.45
CA LYS A 166 2.70 -8.17 -12.49
C LYS A 166 1.66 -9.16 -11.95
N GLN A 167 1.85 -9.66 -10.72
CA GLN A 167 0.86 -10.53 -10.09
C GLN A 167 -0.43 -9.78 -9.72
N ILE A 168 -0.36 -8.52 -9.28
CA ILE A 168 -1.55 -7.68 -9.06
C ILE A 168 -2.40 -7.58 -10.32
N ASP A 169 -1.78 -7.33 -11.48
CA ASP A 169 -2.46 -7.25 -12.77
C ASP A 169 -3.00 -8.60 -13.22
N THR A 170 -2.21 -9.67 -13.05
CA THR A 170 -2.60 -11.04 -13.40
C THR A 170 -3.82 -11.49 -12.60
N SER A 171 -3.81 -11.28 -11.28
CA SER A 171 -4.94 -11.61 -10.40
C SER A 171 -6.16 -10.74 -10.71
N GLY A 172 -5.97 -9.47 -11.10
CA GLY A 172 -7.05 -8.62 -11.60
C GLY A 172 -7.71 -9.16 -12.87
N ALA A 173 -6.91 -9.56 -13.86
CA ALA A 173 -7.41 -10.16 -15.10
C ALA A 173 -8.12 -11.51 -14.86
N LEU A 174 -7.55 -12.36 -14.01
CA LEU A 174 -8.18 -13.62 -13.60
C LEU A 174 -9.50 -13.38 -12.88
N MET A 175 -9.56 -12.41 -11.96
CA MET A 175 -10.78 -12.06 -11.24
C MET A 175 -11.90 -11.64 -12.21
N GLN A 176 -11.60 -10.77 -13.18
CA GLN A 176 -12.59 -10.37 -14.20
C GLN A 176 -13.06 -11.54 -15.07
N LYS A 177 -12.16 -12.46 -15.43
CA LYS A 177 -12.51 -13.70 -16.12
C LYS A 177 -13.47 -14.56 -15.28
N GLN A 178 -13.20 -14.74 -13.98
CA GLN A 178 -14.06 -15.55 -13.11
C GLN A 178 -15.41 -14.90 -12.81
N ILE A 179 -15.48 -13.57 -12.66
CA ILE A 179 -16.76 -12.83 -12.57
C ILE A 179 -17.61 -13.06 -13.84
N SER A 180 -16.98 -13.07 -15.00
CA SER A 180 -17.68 -13.32 -16.27
C SER A 180 -18.17 -14.76 -16.38
N ASN A 181 -17.39 -15.73 -15.91
CA ASN A 181 -17.79 -17.15 -15.85
C ASN A 181 -18.95 -17.35 -14.87
N GLN A 182 -18.90 -16.72 -13.69
CA GLN A 182 -19.93 -16.79 -12.67
C GLN A 182 -21.31 -16.39 -13.19
N ARG A 183 -21.38 -15.31 -13.99
CA ARG A 183 -22.66 -14.82 -14.58
C ARG A 183 -23.34 -15.84 -15.48
N ASN A 184 -22.57 -16.75 -16.07
CA ASN A 184 -23.06 -17.79 -16.99
C ASN A 184 -23.14 -19.18 -16.31
N ALA A 185 -22.80 -19.27 -15.03
CA ALA A 185 -22.69 -20.54 -14.32
C ALA A 185 -24.05 -21.05 -13.81
N GLY A 186 -24.19 -22.38 -13.76
CA GLY A 186 -25.30 -23.04 -13.09
C GLY A 186 -25.11 -23.14 -11.57
N SER A 187 -26.07 -23.78 -10.89
CA SER A 187 -26.02 -24.00 -9.44
C SER A 187 -25.08 -25.13 -9.01
N THR A 188 -24.68 -26.02 -9.93
CA THR A 188 -23.87 -27.21 -9.61
C THR A 188 -22.60 -27.23 -10.44
N THR A 189 -21.49 -27.65 -9.82
CA THR A 189 -20.25 -27.96 -10.54
C THR A 189 -20.44 -29.21 -11.38
N ALA A 190 -20.04 -29.16 -12.65
CA ALA A 190 -20.09 -30.31 -13.54
C ALA A 190 -18.76 -30.44 -14.30
N ILE A 191 -18.05 -31.53 -14.03
CA ILE A 191 -16.73 -31.83 -14.62
C ILE A 191 -16.84 -31.80 -16.15
N GLY A 192 -15.92 -31.09 -16.79
CA GLY A 192 -15.89 -30.87 -18.24
C GLY A 192 -16.72 -29.68 -18.74
N THR A 193 -17.57 -29.07 -17.89
CA THR A 193 -18.35 -27.87 -18.28
C THR A 193 -17.88 -26.62 -17.54
N GLY A 194 -17.89 -26.63 -16.20
CA GLY A 194 -17.54 -25.47 -15.39
C GLY A 194 -17.86 -25.66 -13.91
N PHE A 195 -17.46 -24.66 -13.11
CA PHE A 195 -17.77 -24.63 -11.68
C PHE A 195 -19.18 -24.07 -11.43
N SER A 196 -19.73 -24.34 -10.24
CA SER A 196 -20.93 -23.66 -9.76
C SER A 196 -20.69 -22.15 -9.59
N SER A 197 -21.78 -21.37 -9.64
CA SER A 197 -21.75 -19.94 -9.31
C SER A 197 -21.09 -19.68 -7.94
N ASP A 198 -21.35 -20.52 -6.95
CA ASP A 198 -20.80 -20.35 -5.59
C ASP A 198 -19.29 -20.57 -5.53
N LEU A 199 -18.77 -21.57 -6.26
CA LEU A 199 -17.33 -21.80 -6.31
C LEU A 199 -16.62 -20.65 -7.05
N TYR A 200 -17.19 -20.15 -8.15
CA TYR A 200 -16.65 -18.96 -8.81
C TYR A 200 -16.64 -17.75 -7.86
N ALA A 201 -17.69 -17.56 -7.04
CA ALA A 201 -17.73 -16.50 -6.03
C ALA A 201 -16.59 -16.64 -5.00
N GLN A 202 -16.34 -17.87 -4.51
CA GLN A 202 -15.22 -18.15 -3.59
C GLN A 202 -13.87 -17.83 -4.24
N VAL A 203 -13.67 -18.21 -5.50
CA VAL A 203 -12.44 -17.92 -6.25
C VAL A 203 -12.26 -16.40 -6.45
N VAL A 204 -13.33 -15.68 -6.77
CA VAL A 204 -13.29 -14.21 -6.89
C VAL A 204 -12.89 -13.57 -5.56
N SER A 205 -13.45 -14.04 -4.44
CA SER A 205 -13.07 -13.57 -3.11
C SER A 205 -11.61 -13.88 -2.77
N ALA A 206 -11.11 -15.07 -3.12
CA ALA A 206 -9.71 -15.44 -2.91
C ALA A 206 -8.75 -14.56 -3.72
N LEU A 207 -9.07 -14.29 -4.99
CA LEU A 207 -8.31 -13.39 -5.85
C LEU A 207 -8.34 -11.94 -5.36
N GLN A 208 -9.46 -11.47 -4.81
CA GLN A 208 -9.54 -10.15 -4.20
C GLN A 208 -8.63 -10.03 -2.97
N SER A 209 -8.67 -11.03 -2.08
CA SER A 209 -7.77 -11.12 -0.92
C SER A 209 -6.30 -11.18 -1.34
N GLU A 210 -5.99 -11.97 -2.38
CA GLU A 210 -4.64 -12.08 -2.94
C GLU A 210 -4.11 -10.73 -3.44
N ARG A 211 -4.93 -9.96 -4.18
CA ARG A 211 -4.55 -8.62 -4.65
C ARG A 211 -4.26 -7.69 -3.48
N GLN A 212 -5.09 -7.69 -2.44
CA GLN A 212 -4.87 -6.86 -1.25
C GLN A 212 -3.57 -7.24 -0.52
N GLN A 213 -3.30 -8.54 -0.35
CA GLN A 213 -2.06 -9.02 0.25
C GLN A 213 -0.83 -8.64 -0.57
N LEU A 214 -0.88 -8.76 -1.90
CA LEU A 214 0.18 -8.29 -2.80
C LEU A 214 0.41 -6.77 -2.66
N GLY A 215 -0.64 -5.98 -2.51
CA GLY A 215 -0.54 -4.54 -2.25
C GLY A 215 0.15 -4.22 -0.92
N SER A 216 -0.26 -4.88 0.17
CA SER A 216 0.39 -4.75 1.48
C SER A 216 1.85 -5.17 1.45
N LEU A 217 2.15 -6.27 0.77
CA LEU A 217 3.50 -6.79 0.59
C LEU A 217 4.40 -5.78 -0.13
N LEU A 218 3.89 -5.18 -1.21
CA LEU A 218 4.61 -4.14 -1.95
C LEU A 218 4.88 -2.92 -1.07
N PHE A 219 3.92 -2.52 -0.24
CA PHE A 219 4.09 -1.40 0.69
C PHE A 219 5.20 -1.66 1.72
N VAL A 220 5.20 -2.83 2.37
CA VAL A 220 6.24 -3.15 3.37
C VAL A 220 7.61 -3.31 2.71
N LEU A 221 7.66 -3.92 1.52
CA LEU A 221 8.89 -4.01 0.73
C LEU A 221 9.40 -2.63 0.29
N ALA A 222 8.52 -1.71 -0.07
CA ALA A 222 8.89 -0.33 -0.37
C ALA A 222 9.45 0.40 0.85
N GLY A 223 8.84 0.21 2.02
CA GLY A 223 9.27 0.80 3.28
C GLY A 223 10.60 0.25 3.82
N SER A 224 11.12 -0.88 3.30
CA SER A 224 12.45 -1.36 3.68
C SER A 224 13.59 -0.51 3.15
N GLY A 225 13.34 0.32 2.13
CA GLY A 225 14.37 1.15 1.50
C GLY A 225 15.34 0.39 0.59
N GLU A 226 15.07 -0.90 0.32
CA GLU A 226 15.95 -1.79 -0.45
C GLU A 226 15.61 -1.87 -1.95
N LEU A 227 14.57 -1.18 -2.41
CA LEU A 227 14.17 -1.18 -3.81
C LEU A 227 15.12 -0.35 -4.68
N ARG A 228 15.39 -0.85 -5.90
CA ARG A 228 16.20 -0.13 -6.89
C ARG A 228 15.41 0.99 -7.55
N GLY A 229 16.11 2.03 -8.01
CA GLY A 229 15.49 3.13 -8.74
C GLY A 229 14.67 2.69 -9.98
N SER A 230 15.08 1.60 -10.64
CA SER A 230 14.33 1.00 -11.76
C SER A 230 13.01 0.37 -11.35
N GLU A 231 12.93 -0.23 -10.15
CA GLU A 231 11.69 -0.82 -9.63
C GLU A 231 10.71 0.27 -9.19
N ILE A 232 11.21 1.31 -8.52
CA ILE A 232 10.42 2.49 -8.14
C ILE A 232 9.84 3.15 -9.40
N ALA A 233 10.65 3.34 -10.45
CA ALA A 233 10.18 3.88 -11.72
C ALA A 233 9.05 3.04 -12.36
N LYS A 234 9.11 1.69 -12.24
CA LYS A 234 8.03 0.81 -12.71
C LYS A 234 6.75 0.96 -11.89
N MET A 235 6.87 1.14 -10.57
CA MET A 235 5.72 1.43 -9.70
C MET A 235 5.04 2.75 -10.09
N VAL A 236 5.83 3.80 -10.33
CA VAL A 236 5.32 5.10 -10.80
C VAL A 236 4.68 4.97 -12.19
N SER A 237 5.32 4.23 -13.11
CA SER A 237 4.75 3.95 -14.42
C SER A 237 3.41 3.22 -14.33
N TRP A 238 3.28 2.27 -13.40
CA TRP A 238 2.04 1.53 -13.15
C TRP A 238 0.93 2.47 -12.64
N ILE A 239 1.24 3.36 -11.68
CA ILE A 239 0.29 4.39 -11.22
C ILE A 239 -0.14 5.30 -12.36
N SER A 240 0.74 5.61 -13.31
CA SER A 240 0.35 6.46 -14.44
C SER A 240 -0.73 5.81 -15.33
N THR A 241 -0.79 4.48 -15.42
CA THR A 241 -1.69 3.77 -16.34
C THR A 241 -2.92 3.14 -15.67
N VAL A 242 -2.98 3.13 -14.34
CA VAL A 242 -4.06 2.52 -13.56
C VAL A 242 -5.41 3.20 -13.80
N SER A 243 -6.50 2.43 -13.82
CA SER A 243 -7.85 2.98 -13.95
C SER A 243 -8.27 3.73 -12.67
N PRO A 244 -9.06 4.81 -12.76
CA PRO A 244 -9.65 5.46 -11.58
C PRO A 244 -10.49 4.53 -10.69
N ASP A 245 -11.09 3.48 -11.29
CA ASP A 245 -11.96 2.53 -10.59
C ASP A 245 -11.19 1.39 -9.88
N GLU A 246 -9.85 1.33 -10.00
CA GLU A 246 -9.06 0.23 -9.44
C GLU A 246 -8.73 0.45 -7.96
N PRO A 247 -9.33 -0.32 -7.03
CA PRO A 247 -9.15 -0.11 -5.59
C PRO A 247 -7.70 -0.33 -5.12
N ILE A 248 -6.96 -1.20 -5.81
CA ILE A 248 -5.57 -1.53 -5.45
C ILE A 248 -4.62 -0.34 -5.62
N MET A 249 -5.03 0.71 -6.33
CA MET A 249 -4.22 1.91 -6.58
C MET A 249 -3.71 2.54 -5.29
N VAL A 250 -4.53 2.59 -4.22
CA VAL A 250 -4.12 3.19 -2.94
C VAL A 250 -2.93 2.48 -2.30
N TYR A 251 -2.85 1.15 -2.45
CA TYR A 251 -1.73 0.36 -1.94
C TYR A 251 -0.42 0.69 -2.68
N VAL A 252 -0.49 0.72 -4.02
CA VAL A 252 0.70 1.03 -4.84
C VAL A 252 1.11 2.49 -4.67
N LEU A 253 0.17 3.42 -4.54
CA LEU A 253 0.47 4.83 -4.27
C LEU A 253 1.16 4.99 -2.92
N ALA A 254 0.65 4.35 -1.86
CA ALA A 254 1.29 4.34 -0.54
C ALA A 254 2.71 3.77 -0.60
N ALA A 255 2.90 2.67 -1.35
CA ALA A 255 4.22 2.09 -1.57
C ALA A 255 5.16 3.07 -2.28
N CYS A 256 4.72 3.73 -3.36
CA CYS A 256 5.51 4.77 -4.03
C CYS A 256 5.90 5.91 -3.06
N LEU A 257 4.96 6.37 -2.21
CA LEU A 257 5.25 7.39 -1.21
C LEU A 257 6.31 6.92 -0.20
N ALA A 258 6.28 5.65 0.21
CA ALA A 258 7.24 5.06 1.14
C ALA A 258 8.63 4.90 0.52
N THR A 259 8.74 4.64 -0.79
CA THR A 259 10.06 4.53 -1.47
C THR A 259 10.82 5.86 -1.56
N LEU A 260 10.11 6.99 -1.51
CA LEU A 260 10.68 8.33 -1.65
C LEU A 260 11.11 8.88 -0.28
N ASP A 261 12.03 8.18 0.37
CA ASP A 261 12.64 8.55 1.65
C ASP A 261 14.13 8.83 1.44
N ALA A 262 14.65 9.92 1.99
CA ALA A 262 16.05 10.30 1.89
C ALA A 262 17.02 9.32 2.59
N SER A 263 16.52 8.44 3.47
CA SER A 263 17.34 7.36 4.04
C SER A 263 17.57 6.18 3.10
N SER A 264 16.87 6.13 1.95
CA SER A 264 16.99 5.05 0.97
C SER A 264 18.29 5.11 0.18
N GLN A 265 18.70 3.97 -0.38
CA GLN A 265 19.93 3.88 -1.19
C GLN A 265 19.87 4.77 -2.45
N VAL A 266 18.67 4.99 -2.99
CA VAL A 266 18.43 5.79 -4.20
C VAL A 266 18.62 7.29 -4.00
N ALA A 267 18.69 7.78 -2.75
CA ALA A 267 18.94 9.18 -2.43
C ALA A 267 20.33 9.68 -2.90
N SER A 268 21.24 8.77 -3.23
CA SER A 268 22.58 9.07 -3.75
C SER A 268 22.73 8.85 -5.27
N GLU A 269 21.70 8.33 -5.95
CA GLU A 269 21.76 7.91 -7.35
C GLU A 269 21.28 9.03 -8.31
N THR A 270 22.21 9.65 -9.05
CA THR A 270 21.85 10.68 -10.05
C THR A 270 21.05 10.14 -11.23
N SER A 271 21.25 8.86 -11.60
CA SER A 271 20.47 8.17 -12.63
C SER A 271 18.99 8.07 -12.26
N PHE A 272 18.68 7.90 -10.96
CA PHE A 272 17.31 7.81 -10.47
C PHE A 272 16.52 9.10 -10.69
N VAL A 273 17.16 10.26 -10.53
CA VAL A 273 16.58 11.58 -10.84
C VAL A 273 16.11 11.66 -12.29
N GLY A 274 16.92 11.15 -13.22
CA GLY A 274 16.58 11.09 -14.65
C GLY A 274 15.39 10.17 -14.92
N LEU A 275 15.35 9.00 -14.29
CA LEU A 275 14.23 8.06 -14.41
C LEU A 275 12.93 8.68 -13.91
N MET A 276 12.92 9.22 -12.69
CA MET A 276 11.74 9.84 -12.09
C MET A 276 11.24 11.04 -12.89
N LYS A 277 12.15 11.88 -13.39
CA LYS A 277 11.79 12.99 -14.28
C LYS A 277 11.05 12.51 -15.53
N ASN A 278 11.54 11.44 -16.15
CA ASN A 278 10.90 10.87 -17.34
C ASN A 278 9.53 10.26 -17.03
N GLU A 279 9.40 9.54 -15.92
CA GLU A 279 8.14 8.93 -15.48
C GLU A 279 7.06 9.97 -15.16
N LEU A 280 7.42 11.01 -14.39
CA LEU A 280 6.51 12.11 -14.06
C LEU A 280 6.14 12.94 -15.30
N ALA A 281 7.01 13.02 -16.31
CA ALA A 281 6.74 13.74 -17.55
C ALA A 281 5.83 12.99 -18.54
N LYS A 282 5.53 11.70 -18.33
CA LYS A 282 4.62 10.94 -19.20
C LYS A 282 3.25 11.61 -19.30
N THR A 283 2.56 11.36 -20.42
CA THR A 283 1.17 11.80 -20.65
C THR A 283 0.14 10.71 -20.33
N THR A 284 0.60 9.54 -19.84
CA THR A 284 -0.22 8.36 -19.60
C THR A 284 -1.14 8.49 -18.38
N TRP A 285 -0.90 9.47 -17.50
CA TRP A 285 -1.61 9.68 -16.24
C TRP A 285 -3.13 9.77 -16.39
N LYS A 286 -3.81 8.67 -16.10
CA LYS A 286 -5.29 8.61 -16.08
C LYS A 286 -5.90 9.35 -14.88
N ILE A 287 -5.14 9.49 -13.80
CA ILE A 287 -5.53 10.21 -12.58
C ILE A 287 -4.49 11.32 -12.36
N PRO A 288 -4.72 12.55 -12.83
CA PRO A 288 -3.78 13.65 -12.68
C PRO A 288 -3.41 13.97 -11.22
N GLU A 289 -4.31 13.70 -10.29
CA GLU A 289 -4.12 13.96 -8.86
C GLU A 289 -3.07 13.04 -8.24
N THR A 290 -2.96 11.78 -8.68
CA THR A 290 -1.88 10.88 -8.20
C THR A 290 -0.52 11.34 -8.68
N LYS A 291 -0.44 11.89 -9.91
CA LYS A 291 0.76 12.57 -10.41
C LYS A 291 1.14 13.73 -9.52
N ALA A 292 0.17 14.56 -9.16
CA ALA A 292 0.39 15.73 -8.32
C ALA A 292 0.93 15.34 -6.94
N ILE A 293 0.32 14.34 -6.29
CA ILE A 293 0.77 13.79 -5.00
C ILE A 293 2.22 13.28 -5.08
N LEU A 294 2.51 12.44 -6.08
CA LEU A 294 3.85 11.89 -6.28
C LEU A 294 4.87 12.97 -6.61
N THR A 295 4.48 14.02 -7.34
CA THR A 295 5.35 15.16 -7.64
C THR A 295 5.70 15.93 -6.37
N VAL A 296 4.72 16.18 -5.48
CA VAL A 296 5.01 16.83 -4.18
C VAL A 296 5.95 15.97 -3.34
N LYS A 297 5.68 14.66 -3.22
CA LYS A 297 6.56 13.76 -2.44
C LYS A 297 7.96 13.65 -3.06
N TRP A 298 8.06 13.63 -4.39
CA TRP A 298 9.34 13.67 -5.10
C TRP A 298 10.13 14.95 -4.80
N CYS A 299 9.47 16.10 -4.83
CA CYS A 299 10.09 17.38 -4.45
C CYS A 299 10.57 17.40 -3.00
N LEU A 300 9.79 16.85 -2.06
CA LEU A 300 10.20 16.70 -0.66
C LEU A 300 11.42 15.80 -0.51
N PHE A 301 11.43 14.65 -1.20
CA PHE A 301 12.57 13.76 -1.25
C PHE A 301 13.83 14.45 -1.77
N LEU A 302 13.73 15.25 -2.84
CA LEU A 302 14.87 16.02 -3.34
C LEU A 302 15.41 17.01 -2.31
N ILE A 303 14.54 17.75 -1.61
CA ILE A 303 14.95 18.68 -0.55
C ILE A 303 15.69 17.92 0.56
N GLU A 304 15.13 16.80 1.03
CA GLU A 304 15.73 15.99 2.10
C GLU A 304 17.06 15.36 1.67
N ALA A 305 17.15 14.82 0.45
CA ALA A 305 18.39 14.28 -0.11
C ALA A 305 19.47 15.36 -0.29
N SER A 306 19.09 16.60 -0.60
CA SER A 306 20.03 17.74 -0.70
C SER A 306 20.69 18.09 0.64
N ASN A 307 19.94 17.94 1.74
CA ASN A 307 20.45 18.20 3.09
C ASN A 307 21.45 17.13 3.56
N GLY A 308 21.51 15.99 2.86
CA GLY A 308 22.48 14.91 3.06
C GLY A 308 23.73 15.09 2.19
N ASP A 309 23.96 14.14 1.28
CA ASP A 309 25.20 14.04 0.47
C ASP A 309 25.20 14.97 -0.76
N GLY A 310 24.14 15.76 -0.98
CA GLY A 310 24.05 16.86 -1.97
C GLY A 310 24.10 16.46 -3.46
N ARG A 311 24.47 15.22 -3.80
CA ARG A 311 24.74 14.78 -5.19
C ARG A 311 23.51 14.65 -6.08
N THR A 312 22.33 14.45 -5.52
CA THR A 312 21.10 14.18 -6.28
C THR A 312 20.33 15.43 -6.70
N THR A 313 20.73 16.62 -6.24
CA THR A 313 19.95 17.85 -6.41
C THR A 313 20.47 18.85 -7.42
N ASP A 314 21.61 18.60 -8.05
CA ASP A 314 22.20 19.49 -9.07
C ASP A 314 21.28 19.73 -10.29
N VAL A 315 20.21 18.92 -10.44
CA VAL A 315 19.27 18.99 -11.56
C VAL A 315 18.10 19.96 -11.32
N TYR A 316 17.75 20.27 -10.07
CA TYR A 316 16.58 21.10 -9.74
C TYR A 316 16.98 22.30 -8.89
N SER A 317 16.65 23.50 -9.33
CA SER A 317 16.79 24.68 -8.47
C SER A 317 15.67 24.73 -7.42
N GLU A 318 15.88 25.47 -6.34
CA GLU A 318 14.85 25.74 -5.33
C GLU A 318 13.57 26.32 -5.98
N SER A 319 13.74 27.22 -6.96
CA SER A 319 12.61 27.82 -7.69
C SER A 319 11.85 26.83 -8.57
N ASP A 320 12.53 25.83 -9.15
CA ASP A 320 11.88 24.76 -9.91
C ASP A 320 11.04 23.88 -8.98
N ILE A 321 11.59 23.51 -7.81
CA ILE A 321 10.91 22.72 -6.79
C ILE A 321 9.65 23.44 -6.32
N GLU A 322 9.79 24.71 -5.94
CA GLU A 322 8.66 25.53 -5.49
C GLU A 322 7.55 25.63 -6.54
N LYS A 323 7.91 25.79 -7.82
CA LYS A 323 6.96 25.85 -8.92
C LYS A 323 6.23 24.51 -9.09
N LEU A 324 6.96 23.40 -9.16
CA LEU A 324 6.40 22.06 -9.29
C LEU A 324 5.43 21.73 -8.16
N VAL A 325 5.81 22.04 -6.92
CA VAL A 325 4.93 21.86 -5.76
C VAL A 325 3.68 22.73 -5.89
N THR A 326 3.83 24.02 -6.21
CA THR A 326 2.69 24.94 -6.32
C THR A 326 1.70 24.47 -7.39
N ASP A 327 2.19 24.03 -8.55
CA ASP A 327 1.35 23.51 -9.63
C ASP A 327 0.68 22.19 -9.25
N SER A 328 1.36 21.33 -8.50
CA SER A 328 0.79 20.08 -7.98
C SER A 328 -0.29 20.32 -6.93
N VAL A 329 -0.09 21.30 -6.04
CA VAL A 329 -1.12 21.72 -5.06
C VAL A 329 -2.36 22.28 -5.77
N ARG A 330 -2.19 22.99 -6.89
CA ARG A 330 -3.29 23.45 -7.76
C ARG A 330 -3.98 22.31 -8.53
N ALA A 331 -3.30 21.18 -8.70
CA ALA A 331 -3.83 19.95 -9.28
C ALA A 331 -4.42 18.99 -8.22
N ASP A 332 -4.98 19.54 -7.14
CA ASP A 332 -5.80 18.84 -6.14
C ASP A 332 -5.10 17.73 -5.33
N ALA A 333 -3.78 17.79 -5.18
CA ALA A 333 -3.03 16.78 -4.42
C ALA A 333 -3.57 16.52 -3.00
N PHE A 334 -3.84 17.57 -2.20
CA PHE A 334 -4.32 17.40 -0.82
C PHE A 334 -5.77 16.93 -0.73
N ARG A 335 -6.63 17.49 -1.58
CA ARG A 335 -8.05 17.11 -1.66
C ARG A 335 -8.19 15.65 -2.06
N TYR A 336 -7.41 15.19 -3.04
CA TYR A 336 -7.44 13.81 -3.47
C TYR A 336 -6.90 12.84 -2.41
N LEU A 337 -5.82 13.19 -1.70
CA LEU A 337 -5.37 12.41 -0.53
C LEU A 337 -6.46 12.29 0.53
N SER A 338 -7.19 13.36 0.80
CA SER A 338 -8.31 13.37 1.76
C SER A 338 -9.42 12.40 1.33
N ILE A 339 -9.78 12.42 0.04
CA ILE A 339 -10.76 11.50 -0.54
C ILE A 339 -10.28 10.05 -0.41
N LEU A 340 -9.01 9.77 -0.74
CA LEU A 340 -8.45 8.42 -0.64
C LEU A 340 -8.45 7.89 0.80
N LEU A 341 -8.06 8.71 1.78
CA LEU A 341 -8.10 8.32 3.19
C LEU A 341 -9.52 8.03 3.66
N HIS A 342 -10.48 8.84 3.25
CA HIS A 342 -11.87 8.63 3.62
C HIS A 342 -12.45 7.37 2.97
N THR A 343 -12.24 7.16 1.67
CA THR A 343 -12.79 6.00 0.95
C THR A 343 -12.13 4.69 1.37
N SER A 344 -10.87 4.74 1.82
CA SER A 344 -10.12 3.60 2.32
C SER A 344 -10.41 3.26 3.78
N ARG A 345 -11.15 4.09 4.52
CA ARG A 345 -11.43 3.87 5.95
C ARG A 345 -12.07 2.47 6.15
N PRO A 346 -11.54 1.62 7.06
CA PRO A 346 -12.08 0.29 7.31
C PRO A 346 -13.54 0.33 7.77
N LEU A 347 -14.37 -0.61 7.34
CA LEU A 347 -15.81 -0.66 7.66
C LEU A 347 -16.10 -0.80 9.16
N GLU A 348 -15.23 -1.51 9.88
CA GLU A 348 -15.37 -1.79 11.31
C GLU A 348 -14.75 -0.70 12.19
N ALA A 349 -14.04 0.27 11.59
CA ALA A 349 -13.52 1.39 12.35
C ALA A 349 -14.72 2.20 12.86
N VAL A 350 -14.96 2.15 14.17
CA VAL A 350 -15.83 3.14 14.82
C VAL A 350 -15.24 4.48 14.45
N SER A 351 -15.93 5.20 13.56
CA SER A 351 -15.56 6.54 13.17
C SER A 351 -15.49 7.36 14.46
N GLN A 352 -14.28 7.60 14.94
CA GLN A 352 -14.06 8.54 16.04
C GLN A 352 -14.10 9.99 15.53
N ASP A 353 -14.52 10.16 14.27
CA ASP A 353 -14.73 11.40 13.56
C ASP A 353 -15.90 12.16 14.20
N THR A 354 -15.61 12.82 15.31
CA THR A 354 -16.50 13.76 15.97
C THR A 354 -16.59 15.09 15.21
N LEU A 355 -15.90 15.23 14.07
CA LEU A 355 -15.72 16.50 13.37
C LEU A 355 -16.71 16.70 12.21
N GLU A 356 -17.55 15.70 11.90
CA GLU A 356 -18.57 15.74 10.84
C GLU A 356 -18.05 16.42 9.56
N LEU A 357 -16.87 15.98 9.10
CA LEU A 357 -16.21 16.57 7.95
C LEU A 357 -17.16 16.51 6.74
N GLU A 358 -17.50 17.67 6.18
CA GLU A 358 -18.37 17.76 5.01
C GLU A 358 -17.57 17.39 3.76
N TYR A 359 -18.10 16.44 3.00
CA TYR A 359 -17.51 16.01 1.74
C TYR A 359 -18.46 16.33 0.58
N ASP A 360 -17.90 16.89 -0.49
CA ASP A 360 -18.51 16.82 -1.84
C ASP A 360 -18.73 15.34 -2.21
N PRO A 361 -19.69 15.00 -3.10
CA PRO A 361 -20.11 13.61 -3.30
C PRO A 361 -18.91 12.68 -3.52
N LEU A 362 -18.65 11.85 -2.52
CA LEU A 362 -17.50 10.97 -2.47
C LEU A 362 -17.70 9.81 -3.45
N PRO A 363 -16.61 9.32 -4.06
CA PRO A 363 -16.68 8.06 -4.80
C PRO A 363 -17.04 6.91 -3.85
N PRO A 364 -17.49 5.75 -4.38
CA PRO A 364 -17.80 4.58 -3.57
C PRO A 364 -16.66 4.21 -2.62
N SER A 365 -16.99 3.81 -1.39
CA SER A 365 -15.99 3.35 -0.42
C SER A 365 -15.29 2.09 -0.94
N ALA A 366 -13.98 2.06 -0.76
CA ALA A 366 -13.09 0.97 -1.11
C ALA A 366 -12.23 0.65 0.13
N PRO A 367 -12.85 0.08 1.18
CA PRO A 367 -12.19 -0.09 2.48
C PRO A 367 -10.96 -0.98 2.35
N VAL A 368 -9.90 -0.60 3.05
CA VAL A 368 -8.67 -1.40 3.16
C VAL A 368 -8.59 -2.08 4.52
N ASP A 369 -7.66 -3.02 4.66
CA ASP A 369 -7.39 -3.67 5.95
C ASP A 369 -6.99 -2.63 7.02
N GLY A 370 -7.42 -2.86 8.27
CA GLY A 370 -7.22 -1.92 9.37
C GLY A 370 -5.75 -1.68 9.72
N LEU A 371 -4.88 -2.69 9.56
CA LEU A 371 -3.45 -2.52 9.79
C LEU A 371 -2.83 -1.70 8.67
N PHE A 372 -3.14 -2.01 7.41
CA PHE A 372 -2.68 -1.23 6.26
C PHE A 372 -3.16 0.23 6.34
N TYR A 373 -4.40 0.47 6.77
CA TYR A 373 -4.94 1.82 6.93
C TYR A 373 -4.11 2.67 7.91
N LYS A 374 -3.66 2.09 9.03
CA LYS A 374 -2.77 2.79 9.96
C LYS A 374 -1.45 3.17 9.32
N TYR A 375 -0.88 2.30 8.48
CA TYR A 375 0.34 2.62 7.75
C TYR A 375 0.12 3.69 6.68
N LEU A 376 -1.03 3.65 6.00
CA LEU A 376 -1.42 4.70 5.05
C LEU A 376 -1.53 6.07 5.76
N LEU A 377 -2.20 6.13 6.91
CA LEU A 377 -2.26 7.35 7.74
C LEU A 377 -0.86 7.84 8.12
N LYS A 378 0.01 6.93 8.55
CA LYS A 378 1.39 7.26 8.91
C LYS A 378 2.19 7.81 7.72
N GLN A 379 2.00 7.24 6.54
CA GLN A 379 2.68 7.69 5.33
C GLN A 379 2.23 9.09 4.92
N VAL A 380 0.93 9.38 5.00
CA VAL A 380 0.39 10.72 4.73
C VAL A 380 0.82 11.71 5.82
N GLU A 381 0.93 11.28 7.07
CA GLU A 381 1.46 12.10 8.15
C GLU A 381 2.92 12.53 7.88
N ILE A 382 3.79 11.59 7.50
CA ILE A 382 5.18 11.90 7.15
C ILE A 382 5.23 12.92 6.01
N PHE A 383 4.39 12.73 5.00
CA PHE A 383 4.22 13.69 3.89
C PHE A 383 3.79 15.08 4.37
N LEU A 384 2.81 15.18 5.27
CA LEU A 384 2.33 16.46 5.82
C LEU A 384 3.41 17.17 6.65
N ILE A 385 4.10 16.45 7.52
CA ILE A 385 5.16 17.01 8.37
C ILE A 385 6.29 17.53 7.49
N ALA A 386 6.76 16.74 6.53
CA ALA A 386 7.79 17.15 5.57
C ALA A 386 7.35 18.39 4.77
N PHE A 387 6.09 18.46 4.36
CA PHE A 387 5.53 19.65 3.69
C PHE A 387 5.60 20.90 4.58
N VAL A 388 5.16 20.80 5.84
CA VAL A 388 5.20 21.94 6.77
C VAL A 388 6.63 22.39 7.04
N THR A 389 7.56 21.46 7.24
CA THR A 389 8.93 21.78 7.62
C THR A 389 9.78 22.29 6.46
N SER A 390 9.49 21.86 5.22
CA SER A 390 10.35 22.09 4.07
C SER A 390 9.76 23.07 3.04
N LEU A 391 8.44 23.30 3.03
CA LEU A 391 7.74 24.07 1.99
C LEU A 391 6.94 25.27 2.54
N SER A 392 7.44 25.90 3.61
CA SER A 392 6.86 27.13 4.19
C SER A 392 6.59 28.25 3.17
N PRO A 393 7.45 28.52 2.16
CA PRO A 393 7.15 29.52 1.12
C PRO A 393 5.89 29.22 0.30
N VAL A 394 5.57 27.95 0.07
CA VAL A 394 4.36 27.53 -0.65
C VAL A 394 3.13 27.76 0.22
N LEU A 395 3.19 27.42 1.52
CA LEU A 395 2.11 27.69 2.48
C LEU A 395 1.75 29.18 2.55
N ARG A 396 2.75 30.06 2.60
CA ARG A 396 2.53 31.52 2.60
C ARG A 396 1.82 31.98 1.32
N ARG A 397 2.24 31.47 0.15
CA ARG A 397 1.59 31.78 -1.13
C ARG A 397 0.14 31.30 -1.18
N MET A 398 -0.15 30.11 -0.66
CA MET A 398 -1.53 29.60 -0.58
C MET A 398 -2.41 30.54 0.25
N ARG A 399 -1.91 30.97 1.42
CA ARG A 399 -2.62 31.94 2.28
C ARG A 399 -2.84 33.28 1.58
N HIS A 400 -1.83 33.85 0.95
CA HIS A 400 -1.97 35.12 0.22
C HIS A 400 -2.99 35.00 -0.92
N ALA A 401 -3.03 33.88 -1.64
CA ALA A 401 -4.03 33.66 -2.69
C ALA A 401 -5.48 33.63 -2.14
N ASP A 402 -5.69 33.05 -0.96
CA ASP A 402 -7.00 33.04 -0.30
C ASP A 402 -7.40 34.43 0.24
N GLU A 403 -6.45 35.17 0.80
CA GLU A 403 -6.63 36.57 1.26
C GLU A 403 -6.99 37.49 0.07
N ASP A 404 -6.29 37.36 -1.05
CA ASP A 404 -6.56 38.11 -2.29
C ASP A 404 -7.95 37.79 -2.84
N THR A 405 -8.31 36.49 -2.91
CA THR A 405 -9.64 36.06 -3.39
C THR A 405 -10.76 36.66 -2.54
N THR A 406 -10.57 36.69 -1.22
CA THR A 406 -11.53 37.29 -0.28
C THR A 406 -11.64 38.80 -0.45
N SER A 407 -10.52 39.50 -0.64
CA SER A 407 -10.50 40.96 -0.87
C SER A 407 -11.22 41.38 -2.16
N LEU A 408 -11.05 40.57 -3.22
CA LEU A 408 -11.72 40.77 -4.51
C LEU A 408 -13.22 40.50 -4.42
N ALA A 409 -13.63 39.48 -3.64
CA ALA A 409 -15.04 39.18 -3.38
C ALA A 409 -15.73 40.29 -2.58
N ALA A 410 -15.07 40.85 -1.56
CA ALA A 410 -15.57 41.99 -0.79
C ALA A 410 -15.75 43.25 -1.67
N SER A 411 -14.96 43.39 -2.72
CA SER A 411 -15.02 44.51 -3.68
C SER A 411 -16.09 44.33 -4.76
N ARG A 412 -16.58 43.10 -5.00
CA ARG A 412 -17.58 42.77 -6.04
C ARG A 412 -18.88 42.24 -5.41
N SER A 413 -19.60 43.11 -4.73
CA SER A 413 -20.80 42.80 -3.94
C SER A 413 -22.08 42.41 -4.73
N GLN A 414 -22.01 41.88 -5.97
CA GLN A 414 -23.24 41.60 -6.77
C GLN A 414 -23.24 40.39 -7.73
N ALA A 415 -22.28 39.45 -7.70
CA ALA A 415 -22.39 38.25 -8.54
C ALA A 415 -22.26 36.96 -7.73
N PRO A 416 -23.20 36.00 -7.83
CA PRO A 416 -23.00 34.65 -7.31
C PRO A 416 -21.87 34.01 -8.10
N GLN A 417 -20.70 33.88 -7.47
CA GLN A 417 -19.55 33.20 -8.05
C GLN A 417 -19.86 31.70 -8.11
N THR A 418 -20.21 31.20 -9.30
CA THR A 418 -20.52 29.78 -9.54
C THR A 418 -19.27 28.89 -9.67
N ASN A 419 -18.06 29.45 -9.53
CA ASN A 419 -16.80 28.71 -9.54
C ASN A 419 -15.95 29.13 -8.33
N THR A 420 -16.34 28.70 -7.14
CA THR A 420 -15.45 28.70 -5.97
C THR A 420 -14.33 27.70 -6.27
N HIS A 421 -13.14 28.17 -6.66
CA HIS A 421 -11.96 27.33 -6.54
C HIS A 421 -11.85 26.90 -5.07
N PRO A 422 -11.82 25.60 -4.76
CA PRO A 422 -11.64 25.15 -3.39
C PRO A 422 -10.32 25.71 -2.87
N SER A 423 -10.35 26.31 -1.67
CA SER A 423 -9.15 26.85 -1.05
C SER A 423 -8.18 25.70 -0.79
N ARG A 424 -6.97 25.81 -1.37
CA ARG A 424 -5.96 24.75 -1.25
C ARG A 424 -5.41 24.66 0.16
N LEU A 425 -5.42 25.77 0.90
CA LEU A 425 -5.05 25.80 2.30
C LEU A 425 -6.14 25.18 3.18
N ALA A 426 -7.43 25.36 2.84
CA ALA A 426 -8.52 24.61 3.47
C ALA A 426 -8.34 23.10 3.27
N ASP A 427 -8.06 22.64 2.04
CA ASP A 427 -7.79 21.22 1.75
C ASP A 427 -6.62 20.67 2.58
N PHE A 428 -5.58 21.48 2.78
CA PHE A 428 -4.43 21.10 3.61
C PHE A 428 -4.80 20.96 5.09
N PHE A 429 -5.57 21.91 5.65
CA PHE A 429 -6.07 21.81 7.03
C PHE A 429 -7.01 20.62 7.21
N THR A 430 -7.89 20.37 6.24
CA THR A 430 -8.79 19.20 6.23
C THR A 430 -8.00 17.89 6.18
N LEU A 431 -6.93 17.81 5.38
CA LEU A 431 -6.10 16.61 5.31
C LEU A 431 -5.42 16.31 6.66
N ILE A 432 -4.90 17.33 7.35
CA ILE A 432 -4.39 17.18 8.72
C ILE A 432 -5.53 16.74 9.66
N ALA A 433 -6.72 17.34 9.55
CA ALA A 433 -7.87 16.98 10.35
C ALA A 433 -8.21 15.49 10.24
N ILE A 434 -8.31 14.97 9.01
CA ILE A 434 -8.60 13.56 8.73
C ILE A 434 -7.53 12.65 9.33
N VAL A 435 -6.25 12.92 9.06
CA VAL A 435 -5.14 12.08 9.52
C VAL A 435 -5.16 11.91 11.04
N TYR A 436 -5.40 12.98 11.81
CA TYR A 436 -5.39 12.90 13.27
C TYR A 436 -6.75 12.54 13.90
N SER A 437 -7.84 12.62 13.12
CA SER A 437 -9.15 12.07 13.53
C SER A 437 -9.17 10.55 13.59
N ASP A 438 -8.36 9.88 12.76
CA ASP A 438 -8.32 8.42 12.67
C ASP A 438 -7.09 7.78 13.34
N GLN A 439 -6.17 8.59 13.85
CA GLN A 439 -5.03 8.12 14.64
C GLN A 439 -5.34 8.03 16.15
N SER A 440 -4.36 7.54 16.91
CA SER A 440 -4.44 7.46 18.37
C SER A 440 -4.58 8.86 18.99
N ALA A 441 -5.26 8.96 20.14
CA ALA A 441 -5.71 10.24 20.69
C ALA A 441 -4.57 11.25 20.94
N ASP A 442 -3.41 10.80 21.40
CA ASP A 442 -2.24 11.66 21.69
C ASP A 442 -1.20 11.68 20.54
N GLU A 443 -1.50 11.11 19.37
CA GLU A 443 -0.57 11.15 18.23
C GLU A 443 -0.28 12.60 17.80
N GLY A 444 -1.23 13.52 18.01
CA GLY A 444 -1.08 14.96 17.72
C GLY A 444 0.04 15.65 18.50
N LEU A 445 0.63 15.02 19.53
CA LEU A 445 1.65 15.62 20.42
C LEU A 445 2.82 16.26 19.67
N LYS A 446 3.26 15.66 18.56
CA LYS A 446 4.35 16.18 17.73
C LYS A 446 4.09 17.58 17.16
N TRP A 447 2.82 17.94 16.93
CA TRP A 447 2.47 19.28 16.42
C TRP A 447 2.68 20.39 17.44
N TRP A 448 2.68 20.03 18.72
CA TRP A 448 2.91 20.94 19.83
C TRP A 448 4.40 21.08 20.17
N ASP A 449 5.29 20.62 19.28
CA ASP A 449 6.74 20.77 19.35
C ASP A 449 7.30 21.84 18.40
N ASP A 450 8.50 22.35 18.66
CA ASP A 450 8.99 23.67 18.22
C ASP A 450 8.71 24.04 16.74
N ARG A 451 9.03 23.15 15.79
CA ARG A 451 8.86 23.44 14.34
C ARG A 451 7.39 23.44 13.91
N LEU A 452 6.63 22.42 14.31
CA LEU A 452 5.22 22.31 13.95
C LEU A 452 4.36 23.30 14.74
N TYR A 453 4.78 23.66 15.96
CA TYR A 453 4.17 24.71 16.77
C TYR A 453 4.23 26.07 16.07
N SER A 454 5.34 26.36 15.39
CA SER A 454 5.47 27.59 14.59
C SER A 454 4.45 27.65 13.44
N PHE A 455 4.14 26.49 12.83
CA PHE A 455 3.07 26.38 11.84
C PHE A 455 1.68 26.59 12.47
N LEU A 456 1.42 26.02 13.66
CA LEU A 456 0.16 26.24 14.37
C LEU A 456 -0.05 27.72 14.73
N ARG A 457 1.01 28.41 15.15
CA ARG A 457 0.95 29.85 15.41
C ARG A 457 0.63 30.64 14.15
N TRP A 458 1.33 30.33 13.05
CA TRP A 458 1.08 30.95 11.74
C TRP A 458 -0.35 30.69 11.25
N SER A 459 -0.88 29.48 11.42
CA SER A 459 -2.23 29.12 10.97
C SER A 459 -3.31 29.80 11.82
N ALA A 460 -3.10 29.96 13.13
CA ALA A 460 -4.01 30.67 14.04
C ALA A 460 -4.16 32.17 13.73
N GLU A 461 -3.21 32.78 13.02
CA GLU A 461 -3.31 34.16 12.55
C GLU A 461 -4.27 34.34 11.37
N THR A 462 -4.79 33.25 10.81
CA THR A 462 -5.69 33.27 9.64
C THR A 462 -7.02 33.94 9.99
N ARG A 463 -7.42 34.93 9.18
CA ARG A 463 -8.69 35.68 9.34
C ARG A 463 -9.68 35.46 8.19
N VAL A 464 -9.30 34.68 7.18
CA VAL A 464 -10.15 34.40 6.02
C VAL A 464 -11.33 33.52 6.43
N PRO A 465 -12.60 33.96 6.24
CA PRO A 465 -13.77 33.23 6.73
C PRO A 465 -13.88 31.78 6.24
N SER A 466 -13.54 31.51 4.97
CA SER A 466 -13.58 30.16 4.40
C SER A 466 -12.55 29.20 5.00
N LEU A 467 -11.49 29.72 5.62
CA LEU A 467 -10.45 28.92 6.26
C LEU A 467 -10.77 28.56 7.72
N LEU A 468 -11.70 29.26 8.37
CA LEU A 468 -11.94 29.11 9.80
C LEU A 468 -12.45 27.71 10.17
N LYS A 469 -13.43 27.16 9.44
CA LYS A 469 -13.96 25.81 9.72
C LYS A 469 -12.88 24.72 9.55
N PRO A 470 -12.17 24.62 8.41
CA PRO A 470 -11.06 23.68 8.27
C PRO A 470 -9.97 23.86 9.32
N LEU A 471 -9.63 25.10 9.67
CA LEU A 471 -8.64 25.42 10.71
C LEU A 471 -9.07 24.89 12.09
N TYR A 472 -10.32 25.14 12.50
CA TYR A 472 -10.82 24.64 13.78
C TYR A 472 -10.97 23.11 13.79
N ASN A 473 -11.33 22.49 12.67
CA ASN A 473 -11.35 21.04 12.54
C ASN A 473 -9.94 20.45 12.70
N MET A 474 -8.92 21.09 12.12
CA MET A 474 -7.52 20.72 12.31
C MET A 474 -7.09 20.83 13.79
N PHE A 475 -7.37 21.96 14.45
CA PHE A 475 -7.04 22.09 15.88
C PHE A 475 -7.80 21.08 16.76
N GLY A 476 -9.07 20.81 16.42
CA GLY A 476 -9.88 19.81 17.10
C GLY A 476 -9.30 18.40 16.98
N SER A 477 -8.84 18.00 15.78
CA SER A 477 -8.22 16.70 15.57
C SER A 477 -6.89 16.55 16.32
N LEU A 478 -6.13 17.65 16.46
CA LEU A 478 -4.86 17.70 17.20
C LEU A 478 -5.02 17.81 18.72
N ALA A 479 -6.25 17.90 19.24
CA ALA A 479 -6.56 18.12 20.66
C ALA A 479 -7.36 16.96 21.30
N ARG A 480 -7.32 15.76 20.73
CA ARG A 480 -8.18 14.64 21.13
C ARG A 480 -7.75 13.92 22.42
N GLY A 481 -6.46 13.69 22.59
CA GLY A 481 -5.90 13.08 23.80
C GLY A 481 -5.73 14.08 24.94
N GLN A 482 -5.59 13.58 26.18
CA GLN A 482 -5.49 14.44 27.36
C GLN A 482 -4.29 15.39 27.29
N SER A 483 -3.15 14.88 26.82
CA SER A 483 -1.92 15.67 26.71
C SER A 483 -2.06 16.70 25.60
N CYS A 484 -2.51 16.27 24.41
CA CYS A 484 -2.84 17.13 23.29
C CYS A 484 -3.82 18.26 23.64
N ALA A 485 -4.91 17.94 24.34
CA ALA A 485 -5.92 18.91 24.79
C ALA A 485 -5.34 19.97 25.74
N THR A 486 -4.43 19.56 26.62
CA THR A 486 -3.74 20.48 27.54
C THR A 486 -2.85 21.46 26.76
N TYR A 487 -2.10 20.98 25.77
CA TYR A 487 -1.31 21.86 24.90
C TYR A 487 -2.19 22.80 24.08
N ALA A 488 -3.28 22.31 23.51
CA ALA A 488 -4.25 23.13 22.77
C ALA A 488 -4.86 24.23 23.66
N TYR A 489 -5.28 23.89 24.89
CA TYR A 489 -5.80 24.86 25.85
C TYR A 489 -4.77 25.95 26.17
N ASN A 490 -3.52 25.56 26.45
CA ASN A 490 -2.44 26.51 26.72
C ASN A 490 -2.13 27.39 25.50
N PHE A 491 -2.16 26.82 24.29
CA PHE A 491 -1.97 27.55 23.05
C PHE A 491 -3.03 28.64 22.87
N PHE A 492 -4.32 28.32 23.01
CA PHE A 492 -5.39 29.30 22.81
C PHE A 492 -5.50 30.31 23.97
N SER A 493 -5.28 29.90 25.21
CA SER A 493 -5.33 30.80 26.38
C SER A 493 -4.22 31.86 26.35
N THR A 494 -3.09 31.56 25.71
CA THR A 494 -1.95 32.48 25.57
C THR A 494 -1.89 33.20 24.22
N ASN A 495 -2.92 33.07 23.36
CA ASN A 495 -2.92 33.59 21.98
C ASN A 495 -1.70 33.11 21.15
N GLY A 496 -1.32 31.84 21.29
CA GLY A 496 -0.12 31.28 20.66
C GLY A 496 1.20 31.78 21.29
N GLY A 497 1.15 32.18 22.56
CA GLY A 497 2.28 32.69 23.35
C GLY A 497 3.37 31.65 23.61
N GLN A 498 4.43 32.07 24.31
CA GLN A 498 5.56 31.19 24.63
C GLN A 498 5.08 29.93 25.37
N ARG A 499 5.59 28.77 24.93
CA ARG A 499 5.45 27.46 25.56
C ARG A 499 5.56 27.65 27.07
N ALA A 500 4.48 27.39 27.82
CA ALA A 500 4.58 27.29 29.27
C ALA A 500 5.42 26.04 29.56
N GLY A 501 6.74 26.24 29.60
CA GLY A 501 7.70 25.19 29.88
C GLY A 501 7.38 24.58 31.24
N THR A 502 7.23 23.26 31.25
CA THR A 502 7.80 22.35 32.24
C THR A 502 8.75 23.06 33.22
N THR A 503 8.21 23.60 34.32
CA THR A 503 9.00 23.86 35.51
C THR A 503 9.34 22.50 36.10
N GLY A 504 10.63 22.22 36.18
CA GLY A 504 11.18 20.93 36.56
C GLY A 504 10.57 20.38 37.86
N CYS A 505 10.12 19.13 37.78
CA CYS A 505 10.28 18.19 38.87
C CYS A 505 11.46 17.30 38.50
N GLU A 506 12.65 17.65 38.98
CA GLU A 506 13.70 16.69 39.34
C GLU A 506 13.71 16.58 40.87
N PRO A 507 14.16 15.44 41.42
CA PRO A 507 13.38 14.50 42.25
C PRO A 507 12.92 14.99 43.63
#